data_AF-A0A533UQL2-F1
#
_entry.id   AF-A0A533UQL2-F1
#
_cell.length_a   1.000
_cell.length_b   1.000
_cell.length_c   1.000
_cell.angle_alpha   90.00
_cell.angle_beta   90.00
_cell.angle_gamma   90.00
#
_symmetry.space_group_name_H-M   'P 1'
#
loop_
_entity.id
_entity.type
_entity.pdbx_description
1 polymer ?
#
loop_
_entity_poly.entity_id
_entity_poly.type
_entity_poly.pdbx_seq_one_letter_code
_entity_poly.pdbx_strand_id
1 'polypeptide(L)'
;MDVEKFTDDVYTIAQKLSEGQSSEIKSKINFVRERLIELYTQNLVKINHSVLEIICASNLIAQGYTVDVEQHLSDILVCDVFATKGDGTFIMEIE
;
A
#
# COMPACT_ATOMS: atom_id res chain seq x y z
N MET A 1 -18.78 3.75 -8.67
CA MET A 1 -17.41 3.86 -8.13
C MET A 1 -16.56 4.50 -9.19
N ASP A 2 -15.85 5.57 -8.87
CA ASP A 2 -15.01 6.28 -9.82
C ASP A 2 -13.60 5.67 -9.79
N VAL A 3 -13.42 4.59 -10.56
CA VAL A 3 -12.17 3.81 -10.61
C VAL A 3 -11.05 4.59 -11.30
N GLU A 4 -11.39 5.36 -12.33
CA GLU A 4 -10.43 6.18 -13.06
C GLU A 4 -9.84 7.25 -12.14
N LYS A 5 -10.70 8.02 -11.45
CA LYS A 5 -10.23 9.02 -10.48
C LYS A 5 -9.39 8.41 -9.36
N PHE A 6 -9.82 7.29 -8.78
CA PHE A 6 -9.04 6.62 -7.74
C PHE A 6 -7.67 6.18 -8.24
N THR A 7 -7.63 5.59 -9.44
CA THR A 7 -6.39 5.15 -10.08
C THR A 7 -5.44 6.33 -10.28
N ASP A 8 -5.95 7.46 -10.78
CA ASP A 8 -5.16 8.68 -10.96
C ASP A 8 -4.61 9.24 -9.64
N ASP A 9 -5.43 9.22 -8.58
CA ASP A 9 -5.03 9.67 -7.25
C ASP A 9 -3.87 8.80 -6.70
N VAL A 10 -4.02 7.47 -6.67
CA VAL A 10 -2.96 6.58 -6.16
C VAL A 10 -1.73 6.56 -7.07
N TYR A 11 -1.89 6.74 -8.38
CA TYR A 11 -0.76 6.85 -9.31
C TYR A 11 0.05 8.12 -9.05
N THR A 12 -0.64 9.26 -8.88
CA THR A 12 -0.02 10.55 -8.57
C THR A 12 0.78 10.48 -7.27
N ILE A 13 0.22 9.87 -6.23
CA ILE A 13 0.89 9.70 -4.94
C ILE A 13 2.08 8.74 -5.05
N ALA A 14 1.90 7.58 -5.66
CA ALA A 14 2.97 6.61 -5.87
C ALA A 14 4.16 7.20 -6.64
N GLN A 15 3.90 8.01 -7.67
CA GLN A 15 4.94 8.67 -8.45
C GLN A 15 5.74 9.67 -7.60
N LYS A 16 5.07 10.48 -6.77
CA LYS A 16 5.72 11.41 -5.84
C LYS A 16 6.56 10.68 -4.79
N LEU A 17 6.02 9.61 -4.20
CA LEU A 17 6.71 8.78 -3.21
C LEU A 17 7.93 8.06 -3.78
N SER A 18 7.88 7.73 -5.07
CA SER A 18 8.93 7.04 -5.81
C SER A 18 10.05 7.97 -6.32
N GLU A 19 9.88 9.29 -6.25
CA GLU A 19 10.86 10.24 -6.77
C GLU A 19 12.18 10.13 -6.02
N GLY A 20 13.31 10.09 -6.75
CA GLY A 20 14.64 9.92 -6.17
C GLY A 20 14.95 8.52 -5.59
N GLN A 21 13.98 7.61 -5.54
CA GLN A 21 14.18 6.25 -5.00
C GLN A 21 14.87 5.30 -6.00
N SER A 22 15.45 4.22 -5.49
CA SER A 22 16.03 3.15 -6.31
C SER A 22 14.96 2.40 -7.12
N SER A 23 15.36 1.73 -8.20
CA SER A 23 14.44 0.91 -9.01
C SER A 23 13.73 -0.18 -8.19
N GLU A 24 14.43 -0.75 -7.20
CA GLU A 24 13.86 -1.74 -6.29
C GLU A 24 12.73 -1.16 -5.43
N ILE A 25 12.97 -0.01 -4.78
CA ILE A 25 11.96 0.66 -3.95
C ILE A 25 10.77 1.08 -4.82
N LYS A 26 11.02 1.64 -6.01
CA LYS A 26 9.96 2.00 -6.97
C LYS A 26 9.09 0.80 -7.35
N SER A 27 9.72 -0.35 -7.60
CA SER A 27 8.99 -1.58 -7.93
C SER A 27 8.09 -2.04 -6.78
N LYS A 28 8.56 -1.94 -5.53
CA LYS A 28 7.79 -2.29 -4.33
C LYS A 28 6.63 -1.32 -4.08
N ILE A 29 6.83 -0.01 -4.29
CA ILE A 29 5.75 0.99 -4.19
C ILE A 29 4.70 0.76 -5.27
N ASN A 30 5.12 0.45 -6.51
CA ASN A 30 4.19 0.13 -7.59
C ASN A 30 3.35 -1.12 -7.29
N PHE A 31 3.95 -2.15 -6.68
CA PHE A 31 3.20 -3.34 -6.25
C PHE A 31 2.04 -2.98 -5.30
N VAL A 32 2.31 -2.16 -4.28
CA VAL A 32 1.27 -1.69 -3.35
C VAL A 32 0.20 -0.88 -4.09
N ARG A 33 0.58 0.00 -5.02
CA ARG A 33 -0.37 0.76 -5.85
C ARG A 33 -1.31 -0.18 -6.62
N GLU A 34 -0.77 -1.16 -7.34
CA GLU A 34 -1.60 -2.10 -8.12
C GLU A 34 -2.55 -2.88 -7.21
N ARG A 35 -2.07 -3.32 -6.05
CA ARG A 35 -2.88 -4.02 -5.05
C ARG A 35 -4.07 -3.17 -4.59
N LEU A 36 -3.86 -1.88 -4.30
CA LEU A 36 -4.93 -0.95 -3.93
C LEU A 36 -5.95 -0.75 -5.05
N ILE A 37 -5.49 -0.65 -6.31
CA ILE A 37 -6.37 -0.57 -7.48
C ILE A 37 -7.25 -1.82 -7.58
N GLU A 38 -6.65 -3.01 -7.47
CA GLU A 38 -7.39 -4.27 -7.49
C GLU A 38 -8.44 -4.34 -6.37
N LEU A 39 -8.05 -4.03 -5.13
CA LEU A 39 -8.95 -4.02 -3.97
C LEU A 39 -10.09 -3.03 -4.15
N TYR A 40 -9.80 -1.84 -4.68
CA TYR A 40 -10.82 -0.83 -4.93
C TYR A 40 -11.80 -1.31 -6.00
N THR A 41 -11.34 -1.92 -7.10
CA THR A 41 -12.25 -2.50 -8.11
C THR A 41 -13.19 -3.58 -7.54
N GLN A 42 -12.77 -4.25 -6.46
CA GLN A 42 -13.56 -5.24 -5.73
C GLN A 42 -14.46 -4.62 -4.65
N ASN A 43 -14.44 -3.30 -4.46
CA ASN A 43 -15.11 -2.56 -3.38
C ASN A 43 -14.64 -2.96 -1.97
N LEU A 44 -13.38 -3.37 -1.82
CA LEU A 44 -12.81 -3.80 -0.54
C LEU A 44 -12.17 -2.65 0.24
N VAL A 45 -11.77 -1.57 -0.42
CA VAL A 45 -11.12 -0.40 0.20
C VAL A 45 -11.80 0.91 -0.17
N LYS A 46 -11.44 2.00 0.54
CA LYS A 46 -11.94 3.36 0.31
C LYS A 46 -10.79 4.29 -0.05
N ILE A 47 -11.08 5.27 -0.92
CA ILE A 47 -10.10 6.24 -1.46
C ILE A 47 -9.20 6.86 -0.36
N ASN A 48 -9.80 7.43 0.69
CA ASN A 48 -9.05 8.15 1.71
C ASN A 48 -8.11 7.24 2.52
N HIS A 49 -8.54 5.99 2.76
CA HIS A 49 -7.77 4.99 3.49
C HIS A 49 -6.55 4.56 2.69
N SER A 50 -6.78 4.23 1.42
CA SER A 50 -5.75 3.73 0.50
C SER A 50 -4.64 4.74 0.20
N VAL A 51 -4.93 6.04 0.26
CA VAL A 51 -3.90 7.08 0.14
C VAL A 51 -2.96 7.07 1.36
N LEU A 52 -3.48 6.87 2.57
CA LEU A 52 -2.65 6.77 3.77
C LEU A 52 -1.88 5.45 3.80
N GLU A 53 -2.51 4.34 3.39
CA GLU A 53 -1.88 3.03 3.28
C GLU A 53 -0.62 3.09 2.40
N ILE A 54 -0.70 3.66 1.19
CA ILE A 54 0.46 3.74 0.29
C ILE A 54 1.57 4.67 0.82
N ILE A 55 1.22 5.74 1.54
CA ILE A 55 2.19 6.63 2.18
C ILE A 55 2.97 5.87 3.27
N CYS A 56 2.26 5.16 4.14
CA CYS A 56 2.85 4.36 5.20
C CYS A 56 3.69 3.20 4.63
N ALA A 57 3.15 2.49 3.63
CA ALA A 57 3.83 1.41 2.95
C ALA A 57 5.14 1.89 2.29
N SER A 58 5.10 3.02 1.58
CA SER A 58 6.31 3.62 0.98
C SER A 58 7.39 3.91 2.02
N ASN A 59 7.01 4.46 3.17
CA ASN A 59 7.96 4.75 4.24
C ASN A 59 8.62 3.48 4.79
N LEU A 60 7.85 2.41 5.01
CA LEU A 60 8.35 1.11 5.46
C LEU A 60 9.23 0.43 4.39
N ILE A 61 8.82 0.48 3.12
CA ILE A 61 9.61 -0.03 2.00
C ILE A 61 10.98 0.66 1.94
N ALA A 62 11.02 1.98 2.09
CA ALA A 62 12.27 2.75 2.10
C ALA A 62 13.19 2.37 3.28
N GLN A 63 12.63 1.89 4.39
CA GLN A 63 13.36 1.34 5.54
C GLN A 63 13.76 -0.13 5.36
N GLY A 64 13.47 -0.74 4.21
CA GLY A 64 13.83 -2.12 3.87
C GLY A 64 12.83 -3.17 4.35
N TYR A 65 11.58 -2.80 4.63
CA TYR A 65 10.51 -3.76 4.87
C TYR A 65 9.94 -4.29 3.55
N THR A 66 9.46 -5.53 3.57
CA THR A 66 8.51 -6.04 2.59
C THR A 66 7.11 -5.74 3.11
N VAL A 67 6.26 -5.12 2.28
CA VAL A 67 4.95 -4.60 2.69
C VAL A 67 3.85 -5.17 1.80
N ASP A 68 2.73 -5.54 2.42
CA ASP A 68 1.44 -5.80 1.79
C ASP A 68 0.35 -4.94 2.45
N VAL A 69 -0.74 -4.70 1.73
CA VAL A 69 -1.89 -3.92 2.19
C VAL A 69 -3.16 -4.77 2.16
N GLU A 70 -4.06 -4.53 3.12
CA GLU A 70 -5.25 -5.34 3.35
C GLU A 70 -4.89 -6.84 3.48
N GLN A 71 -3.90 -7.12 4.33
CA GLN A 71 -3.39 -8.46 4.54
C GLN A 71 -4.30 -9.22 5.51
N HIS A 72 -4.80 -10.38 5.09
CA HIS A 72 -5.48 -11.31 5.98
C HIS A 72 -4.50 -11.87 7.02
N LEU A 73 -4.79 -11.63 8.30
CA LEU A 73 -4.11 -12.23 9.45
C LEU A 73 -4.82 -13.53 9.89
N SER A 74 -6.11 -13.64 9.58
CA SER A 74 -6.93 -14.84 9.74
C SER A 74 -8.13 -14.77 8.79
N ASP A 75 -9.04 -15.74 8.85
CA ASP A 75 -10.27 -15.76 8.06
C ASP A 75 -11.20 -14.56 8.35
N ILE A 76 -11.08 -13.94 9.52
CA ILE A 76 -11.98 -12.88 9.99
C ILE A 76 -11.29 -11.54 10.25
N LEU A 77 -9.97 -11.49 10.12
CA LEU A 77 -9.17 -10.31 10.50
C LEU A 77 -8.24 -9.94 9.35
N VAL A 78 -8.38 -8.70 8.90
CA VAL A 78 -7.55 -8.04 7.90
C VAL A 78 -6.96 -6.81 8.58
N CYS A 79 -5.67 -6.56 8.37
CA CYS A 79 -5.04 -5.31 8.79
C CYS A 79 -4.71 -4.45 7.57
N ASP A 80 -4.67 -3.14 7.77
CA ASP A 80 -4.43 -2.18 6.68
C ASP A 80 -3.04 -2.32 6.07
N VAL A 81 -1.99 -2.34 6.90
CA VAL A 81 -0.59 -2.47 6.45
C VAL A 81 0.13 -3.56 7.21
N PHE A 82 0.62 -4.56 6.49
CA PHE A 82 1.43 -5.65 7.02
C PHE A 82 2.85 -5.56 6.48
N ALA A 83 3.83 -5.51 7.37
CA ALA A 83 5.23 -5.35 7.01
C ALA A 83 6.14 -6.37 7.71
N THR A 84 7.15 -6.87 7.00
CA THR A 84 8.15 -7.80 7.53
C THR A 84 9.57 -7.33 7.23
N LYS A 85 10.48 -7.55 8.18
CA LYS A 85 11.91 -7.29 8.02
C LYS A 85 12.71 -8.25 8.90
N GLY A 86 13.43 -9.17 8.27
CA GLY A 86 14.03 -10.30 8.99
C GLY A 86 12.94 -11.13 9.67
N ASP A 87 13.12 -11.45 10.96
CA ASP A 87 12.15 -12.21 11.76
C ASP A 87 11.08 -11.32 12.43
N GLY A 88 11.11 -10.00 12.18
CA GLY A 88 10.18 -9.04 12.76
C GLY A 88 8.96 -8.80 11.87
N THR A 89 7.79 -8.69 12.50
CA THR A 89 6.53 -8.27 11.88
C THR A 89 6.08 -6.93 12.47
N PHE A 90 5.60 -6.05 11.61
CA PHE A 90 4.99 -4.78 11.96
C PHE A 90 3.60 -4.69 11.33
N ILE A 91 2.59 -4.44 12.15
CA ILE A 91 1.18 -4.29 11.73
C ILE A 91 0.78 -2.86 12.07
N MET A 92 0.16 -2.18 11.12
CA MET A 92 -0.35 -0.82 11.28
C MET A 92 -1.79 -0.74 10.81
N GLU A 93 -2.63 -0.16 11.66
CA GLU A 93 -4.00 0.25 11.36
C GLU A 93 -4.05 1.77 11.18
N ILE A 94 -4.94 2.23 10.31
CA ILE A 94 -5.16 3.62 9.91
C ILE A 94 -6.58 4.01 10.34
N GLU A 95 -6.77 5.19 10.94
CA GLU A 95 -8.07 5.68 11.45
C GLU A 95 -8.46 7.06 10.90
#